data_AF-X0TNY9-F1
#
_entry.id   AF-X0TNY9-F1
#
_cell.length_a   1.000
_cell.length_b   1.000
_cell.length_c   1.000
_cell.angle_alpha   90.00
_cell.angle_beta   90.00
_cell.angle_gamma   90.00
#
_symmetry.space_group_name_H-M   'P 1'
#
loop_
_entity.id
_entity.type
_entity.pdbx_description
1 polymer ?
#
loop_
_entity_poly.entity_id
_entity_poly.type
_entity_poly.pdbx_seq_one_letter_code
_entity_poly.pdbx_strand_id
1 'polypeptide(L)'
;VVFFGANDGMLHAVYDTEDLSDPDNGKELWAFIPPDQLPRLKDIIEGSDHEHFVDSSPKAYIGDEDNDGDIGAGETAILICGERKGGTSYFALNIADPASPSVLWMIDQSDIAELGQTWSEPQFGLVKTSDADATGTAVFFIGGGYSSDNSSGKAVIAINVSTGAVVKKFSGVAGMDYSFPSSVTLLDTDSNGFVDKVYVGDVGGQMWRFGKFTDSGGNPLDFPDADENITNWTAQIIFNSTNARRFFYPPSVALETGYDLVLMGTGNREDACGAGSSDRIYCVKDTHAATTLTESDLVDVTDEAAALPDLSTHQGWYIQ
;
A
#
# COMPACT_ATOMS: atom_id res chain seq x y z
N VAL A 1 18.66 12.56 -8.24
CA VAL A 1 19.08 11.89 -6.98
C VAL A 1 18.27 10.64 -6.81
N VAL A 2 18.93 9.52 -6.54
CA VAL A 2 18.30 8.21 -6.32
C VAL A 2 18.40 7.85 -4.85
N PHE A 3 17.30 7.38 -4.28
CA PHE A 3 17.23 6.90 -2.90
C PHE A 3 17.03 5.38 -2.89
N PHE A 4 17.78 4.67 -2.05
CA PHE A 4 17.58 3.23 -1.85
C PHE A 4 17.92 2.82 -0.43
N GLY A 5 17.11 1.90 0.12
CA GLY A 5 17.44 1.22 1.37
C GLY A 5 18.53 0.19 1.13
N ALA A 6 19.39 0.01 2.13
CA ALA A 6 20.39 -1.03 2.14
C ALA A 6 20.37 -1.81 3.46
N ASN A 7 20.71 -3.09 3.36
CA ASN A 7 20.75 -3.98 4.52
C ASN A 7 21.99 -3.79 5.41
N ASP A 8 22.69 -2.67 5.26
CA ASP A 8 23.75 -2.21 6.16
C ASP A 8 23.22 -1.22 7.22
N GLY A 9 21.89 -1.03 7.28
CA GLY A 9 21.25 -0.16 8.25
C GLY A 9 20.78 1.18 7.70
N MET A 10 21.19 1.53 6.48
CA MET A 10 21.08 2.87 5.96
C MET A 10 20.09 3.00 4.82
N LEU A 11 19.47 4.17 4.74
CA LEU A 11 18.93 4.70 3.49
C LEU A 11 20.00 5.57 2.85
N HIS A 12 20.39 5.26 1.62
CA HIS A 12 21.38 6.02 0.86
C HIS A 12 20.72 6.98 -0.11
N ALA A 13 21.33 8.16 -0.28
CA ALA A 13 21.04 9.09 -1.36
C ALA A 13 22.27 9.22 -2.26
N VAL A 14 22.09 8.94 -3.55
CA VAL A 14 23.16 8.98 -4.54
C VAL A 14 22.83 10.00 -5.63
N TYR A 15 23.83 10.77 -6.03
CA TYR A 15 23.69 11.73 -7.10
C TYR A 15 23.50 10.98 -8.42
N ASP A 16 22.49 11.38 -9.16
CA ASP A 16 22.15 10.81 -10.47
C ASP A 16 21.81 11.97 -11.38
N THR A 17 22.57 12.09 -12.46
CA THR A 17 22.46 13.17 -13.44
C THR A 17 22.45 12.61 -14.85
N GLU A 18 21.85 13.38 -15.77
CA GLU A 18 21.87 13.05 -17.20
C GLU A 18 23.26 13.20 -17.82
N ASP A 19 24.15 14.01 -17.22
CA ASP A 19 25.52 14.17 -17.69
C ASP A 19 26.42 13.06 -17.16
N LEU A 20 26.59 12.00 -17.95
CA LEU A 20 27.49 10.88 -17.64
C LEU A 20 28.96 11.28 -17.44
N SER A 21 29.34 12.51 -17.81
CA SER A 21 30.69 13.04 -17.59
C SER A 21 30.84 13.80 -16.27
N ASP A 22 29.74 14.03 -15.55
CA ASP A 22 29.77 14.64 -14.22
C ASP A 22 30.55 13.73 -13.26
N PRO A 23 31.68 14.19 -12.68
CA PRO A 23 32.45 13.39 -11.74
C PRO A 23 31.69 13.06 -10.46
N ASP A 24 30.59 13.76 -10.16
CA ASP A 24 29.74 13.51 -9.00
C ASP A 24 28.63 12.49 -9.29
N ASN A 25 28.41 12.11 -10.55
CA ASN A 25 27.44 11.07 -10.90
C ASN A 25 27.80 9.73 -10.22
N GLY A 26 26.83 9.14 -9.51
CA GLY A 26 27.02 7.93 -8.72
C GLY A 26 27.73 8.13 -7.37
N LYS A 27 28.07 9.37 -6.97
CA LYS A 27 28.59 9.63 -5.63
C LYS A 27 27.48 9.70 -4.59
N GLU A 28 27.78 9.19 -3.41
CA GLU A 28 26.92 9.30 -2.24
C GLU A 28 26.85 10.75 -1.75
N LEU A 29 25.63 11.26 -1.59
CA LEU A 29 25.36 12.58 -1.00
C LEU A 29 25.33 12.47 0.52
N TRP A 30 24.54 11.52 1.03
CA TRP A 30 24.34 11.26 2.44
C TRP A 30 23.74 9.88 2.65
N ALA A 31 23.85 9.39 3.88
CA ALA A 31 23.16 8.21 4.36
C ALA A 31 22.39 8.55 5.63
N PHE A 32 21.22 7.96 5.80
CA PHE A 32 20.37 8.10 6.97
C PHE A 32 20.21 6.75 7.67
N ILE A 33 20.52 6.71 8.96
CA ILE A 33 20.28 5.53 9.82
C ILE A 33 19.06 5.85 10.68
N PRO A 34 17.95 5.09 10.57
CA PRO A 34 16.83 5.23 11.46
C PRO A 34 17.25 5.02 12.94
N PRO A 35 16.78 5.85 13.89
CA PRO A 35 17.20 5.78 15.29
C PRO A 35 17.02 4.43 15.97
N ASP A 36 16.02 3.64 15.57
CA ASP A 36 15.77 2.28 16.06
C ASP A 36 16.74 1.24 15.49
N GLN A 37 17.28 1.48 14.30
CA GLN A 37 18.31 0.63 13.68
C GLN A 37 19.71 0.91 14.22
N LEU A 38 19.99 2.12 14.70
CA LEU A 38 21.31 2.53 15.18
C LEU A 38 21.91 1.59 16.26
N PRO A 39 21.18 1.15 17.30
CA PRO A 39 21.70 0.22 18.30
C PRO A 39 21.93 -1.20 17.76
N ARG A 40 21.28 -1.56 16.65
CA ARG A 40 21.34 -2.89 16.01
C ARG A 40 22.50 -3.02 15.02
N LEU A 41 23.15 -1.93 14.62
CA LEU A 41 24.29 -1.99 13.69
C LEU A 41 25.44 -2.88 14.18
N LYS A 42 25.60 -3.02 15.50
CA LYS A 42 26.57 -3.96 16.08
C LYS A 42 26.30 -5.41 15.68
N ASP A 43 25.03 -5.75 15.44
CA ASP A 43 24.58 -7.12 15.13
C ASP A 43 25.00 -7.53 13.71
N ILE A 44 25.39 -6.57 12.85
CA ILE A 44 26.05 -6.86 11.55
C ILE A 44 27.36 -7.63 11.75
N ILE A 45 28.09 -7.35 12.83
CA ILE A 45 29.39 -7.96 13.15
C ILE A 45 29.24 -9.05 14.21
N GLU A 46 28.39 -8.83 15.21
CA GLU A 46 28.25 -9.68 16.39
C GLU A 46 27.15 -10.73 16.26
N GLY A 47 26.22 -10.57 15.30
CA GLY A 47 25.07 -11.44 15.09
C GLY A 47 25.45 -12.84 14.59
N SER A 48 24.60 -13.81 14.91
CA SER A 48 24.75 -15.21 14.48
C SER A 48 24.02 -15.54 13.18
N ASP A 49 23.06 -14.70 12.80
CA ASP A 49 22.16 -14.88 11.67
C ASP A 49 22.15 -13.65 10.78
N HIS A 50 21.51 -13.76 9.61
CA HIS A 50 21.38 -12.64 8.70
C HIS A 50 20.40 -11.60 9.25
N GLU A 51 20.93 -10.46 9.66
CA GLU A 51 20.12 -9.33 10.12
C GLU A 51 19.43 -8.63 8.94
N HIS A 52 18.24 -8.13 9.21
CA HIS A 52 17.47 -7.28 8.31
C HIS A 52 17.38 -5.86 8.89
N PHE A 53 17.61 -4.87 8.03
CA PHE A 53 17.51 -3.44 8.31
C PHE A 53 16.59 -2.75 7.29
N VAL A 54 16.95 -1.59 6.76
CA VAL A 54 16.14 -0.80 5.83
C VAL A 54 16.14 -1.46 4.45
N ASP A 55 15.06 -2.18 4.11
CA ASP A 55 14.92 -2.90 2.83
C ASP A 55 13.67 -2.50 2.03
N SER A 56 12.87 -1.54 2.52
CA SER A 56 11.70 -1.07 1.77
C SER A 56 12.09 -0.14 0.65
N SER A 57 11.29 -0.14 -0.43
CA SER A 57 11.46 0.83 -1.51
C SER A 57 10.91 2.19 -1.04
N PRO A 58 11.75 3.24 -0.95
CA PRO A 58 11.29 4.54 -0.51
C PRO A 58 10.32 5.15 -1.53
N LYS A 59 9.35 5.92 -1.05
CA LYS A 59 8.35 6.62 -1.88
C LYS A 59 8.43 8.11 -1.61
N ALA A 60 8.53 8.91 -2.68
CA ALA A 60 8.57 10.36 -2.59
C ALA A 60 7.18 10.93 -2.87
N TYR A 61 6.71 11.81 -1.99
CA TYR A 61 5.58 12.69 -2.19
C TYR A 61 6.10 14.06 -2.61
N ILE A 62 5.64 14.57 -3.74
CA ILE A 62 5.95 15.90 -4.24
C ILE A 62 4.66 16.72 -4.19
N GLY A 63 4.67 17.80 -3.41
CA GLY A 63 3.67 18.86 -3.45
C GLY A 63 4.20 19.99 -4.31
N ASP A 64 3.93 19.88 -5.61
CA ASP A 64 4.22 20.88 -6.65
C ASP A 64 2.96 21.76 -6.80
N GLU A 65 3.01 22.98 -6.26
CA GLU A 65 1.84 23.86 -6.21
C GLU A 65 1.61 24.57 -7.56
N ASP A 66 2.67 24.82 -8.33
CA ASP A 66 2.58 25.54 -9.61
C ASP A 66 2.56 24.63 -10.84
N ASN A 67 2.70 23.31 -10.63
CA ASN A 67 2.71 22.24 -11.62
C ASN A 67 3.75 22.46 -12.73
N ASP A 68 4.88 23.10 -12.41
CA ASP A 68 5.96 23.34 -13.36
C ASP A 68 6.90 22.13 -13.53
N GLY A 69 6.75 21.12 -12.67
CA GLY A 69 7.50 19.86 -12.71
C GLY A 69 8.87 19.94 -12.04
N ASP A 70 9.25 21.08 -11.49
CA ASP A 70 10.41 21.27 -10.64
C ASP A 70 9.97 21.37 -9.16
N ILE A 71 10.95 21.36 -8.25
CA ILE A 71 10.68 21.58 -6.81
C ILE A 71 11.23 22.95 -6.45
N GLY A 72 10.34 23.93 -6.46
CA GLY A 72 10.60 25.33 -6.21
C GLY A 72 10.63 25.74 -4.75
N ALA A 73 10.88 27.03 -4.52
CA ALA A 73 10.91 27.59 -3.17
C ALA A 73 9.49 27.67 -2.59
N GLY A 74 9.23 26.87 -1.55
CA GLY A 74 7.92 26.77 -0.89
C GLY A 74 7.23 25.43 -1.15
N GLU A 75 7.75 24.64 -2.08
CA GLU A 75 7.23 23.32 -2.42
C GLU A 75 7.78 22.23 -1.51
N THR A 76 7.03 21.14 -1.42
CA THR A 76 7.29 20.11 -0.43
C THR A 76 7.72 18.82 -1.11
N ALA A 77 8.86 18.28 -0.71
CA ALA A 77 9.30 16.95 -1.14
C ALA A 77 9.54 16.10 0.10
N ILE A 78 8.76 15.03 0.27
CA ILE A 78 8.81 14.16 1.44
C ILE A 78 9.09 12.74 1.00
N LEU A 79 10.18 12.18 1.50
CA LEU A 79 10.54 10.78 1.30
C LEU A 79 10.02 9.96 2.47
N ILE A 80 9.17 8.97 2.22
CA ILE A 80 8.70 8.01 3.23
C ILE A 80 9.28 6.64 2.91
N CYS A 81 9.83 5.98 3.93
CA CYS A 81 10.36 4.63 3.79
C CYS A 81 9.99 3.77 5.00
N GLY A 82 9.84 2.48 4.76
CA GLY A 82 9.75 1.46 5.79
C GLY A 82 11.02 0.61 5.85
N GLU A 83 11.01 -0.37 6.74
CA GLU A 83 12.12 -1.27 7.03
C GLU A 83 11.84 -2.71 6.58
N ARG A 84 10.62 -3.04 6.16
CA ARG A 84 10.18 -4.42 5.87
C ARG A 84 10.51 -5.36 7.03
N LYS A 85 11.33 -6.39 6.80
CA LYS A 85 11.77 -7.34 7.83
C LYS A 85 12.66 -6.70 8.89
N GLY A 86 13.24 -5.54 8.61
CA GLY A 86 14.09 -4.84 9.56
C GLY A 86 13.36 -4.21 10.73
N GLY A 87 12.04 -4.05 10.65
CA GLY A 87 11.28 -3.54 11.78
C GLY A 87 9.87 -3.10 11.42
N THR A 88 9.22 -2.50 12.40
CA THR A 88 7.82 -2.04 12.30
C THR A 88 7.72 -0.56 11.97
N SER A 89 8.86 0.11 11.74
CA SER A 89 8.91 1.56 11.65
C SER A 89 8.71 2.06 10.22
N TYR A 90 8.01 3.18 10.10
CA TYR A 90 8.07 4.07 8.95
C TYR A 90 8.68 5.40 9.37
N PHE A 91 9.49 5.98 8.53
CA PHE A 91 10.08 7.31 8.76
C PHE A 91 9.90 8.20 7.54
N ALA A 92 9.85 9.51 7.78
CA ALA A 92 9.76 10.52 6.76
C ALA A 92 10.90 11.54 6.85
N LEU A 93 11.48 11.84 5.69
CA LEU A 93 12.50 12.85 5.52
C LEU A 93 11.97 13.95 4.60
N ASN A 94 12.16 15.21 4.98
CA ASN A 94 12.03 16.32 4.05
C ASN A 94 13.27 16.33 3.15
N ILE A 95 13.04 16.21 1.84
CA ILE A 95 14.04 16.17 0.78
C ILE A 95 13.85 17.31 -0.23
N ALA A 96 13.16 18.40 0.15
CA ALA A 96 12.97 19.57 -0.72
C ALA A 96 14.32 20.16 -1.17
N ASP A 97 15.30 20.16 -0.27
CA ASP A 97 16.73 20.25 -0.64
C ASP A 97 17.34 18.85 -0.55
N PRO A 98 17.63 18.18 -1.68
CA PRO A 98 18.18 16.84 -1.68
C PRO A 98 19.61 16.77 -1.13
N ALA A 99 20.33 17.89 -0.98
CA ALA A 99 21.66 17.94 -0.37
C ALA A 99 21.62 18.09 1.16
N SER A 100 20.49 18.52 1.73
CA SER A 100 20.37 18.80 3.16
C SER A 100 19.03 18.27 3.72
N PRO A 101 18.86 16.94 3.80
CA PRO A 101 17.61 16.35 4.28
C PRO A 101 17.39 16.64 5.78
N SER A 102 16.14 16.61 6.22
CA SER A 102 15.80 16.66 7.64
C SER A 102 14.72 15.65 8.01
N VAL A 103 14.82 15.06 9.20
CA VAL A 103 13.80 14.13 9.70
C VAL A 103 12.54 14.91 10.04
N LEU A 104 11.39 14.49 9.50
CA LEU A 104 10.09 15.04 9.83
C LEU A 104 9.46 14.30 11.01
N TRP A 105 9.30 13.00 10.86
CA TRP A 105 8.68 12.13 11.85
C TRP A 105 9.12 10.70 11.63
N MET A 106 8.88 9.89 12.65
CA MET A 106 9.01 8.44 12.63
C MET A 106 7.86 7.87 13.45
N ILE A 107 7.25 6.80 12.94
CA ILE A 107 6.16 6.09 13.59
C ILE A 107 6.49 4.61 13.65
N ASP A 108 6.12 3.96 14.75
CA ASP A 108 6.32 2.52 14.92
C ASP A 108 5.12 1.87 15.62
N GLN A 109 5.28 0.62 16.07
CA GLN A 109 4.22 -0.11 16.75
C GLN A 109 3.82 0.50 18.11
N SER A 110 4.66 1.35 18.73
CA SER A 110 4.33 2.07 19.95
C SER A 110 3.36 3.24 19.70
N ASP A 111 3.46 3.88 18.53
CA ASP A 111 2.51 4.90 18.08
C ASP A 111 1.23 4.28 17.50
N ILE A 112 1.37 3.18 16.74
CA ILE A 112 0.29 2.48 16.07
C ILE A 112 0.40 0.97 16.34
N ALA A 113 -0.30 0.51 17.37
CA ALA A 113 -0.24 -0.87 17.86
C ALA A 113 -0.49 -1.96 16.80
N GLU A 114 -1.28 -1.65 15.76
CA GLU A 114 -1.57 -2.58 14.66
C GLU A 114 -0.43 -2.75 13.65
N LEU A 115 0.65 -1.95 13.72
CA LEU A 115 1.77 -2.11 12.79
C LEU A 115 2.52 -3.43 13.03
N GLY A 116 2.75 -4.15 11.93
CA GLY A 116 3.72 -5.23 11.83
C GLY A 116 4.93 -4.79 11.04
N GLN A 117 5.70 -5.75 10.53
CA GLN A 117 6.82 -5.48 9.64
C GLN A 117 6.36 -4.66 8.42
N THR A 118 7.10 -3.62 8.05
CA THR A 118 6.63 -2.59 7.12
C THR A 118 6.81 -2.98 5.65
N TRP A 119 6.12 -4.04 5.26
CA TRP A 119 6.14 -4.63 3.92
C TRP A 119 5.30 -3.86 2.90
N SER A 120 4.25 -3.19 3.38
CA SER A 120 3.32 -2.44 2.54
C SER A 120 3.97 -1.12 2.13
N GLU A 121 4.22 -0.93 0.85
CA GLU A 121 4.80 0.33 0.38
C GLU A 121 3.74 1.45 0.46
N PRO A 122 4.09 2.65 0.97
CA PRO A 122 3.18 3.78 1.03
C PRO A 122 2.60 4.14 -0.34
N GLN A 123 1.29 4.40 -0.40
CA GLN A 123 0.64 4.97 -1.60
C GLN A 123 0.01 6.30 -1.25
N PHE A 124 0.37 7.36 -1.98
CA PHE A 124 -0.10 8.71 -1.70
C PHE A 124 -1.45 8.99 -2.35
N GLY A 125 -2.29 9.77 -1.65
CA GLY A 125 -3.55 10.25 -2.18
C GLY A 125 -4.08 11.42 -1.36
N LEU A 126 -5.07 12.12 -1.90
CA LEU A 126 -5.78 13.20 -1.22
C LEU A 126 -7.13 12.68 -0.72
N VAL A 127 -7.51 12.98 0.52
CA VAL A 127 -8.78 12.51 1.09
C VAL A 127 -9.54 13.66 1.76
N LYS A 128 -10.87 13.60 1.72
CA LYS A 128 -11.72 14.50 2.51
C LYS A 128 -11.91 13.95 3.92
N THR A 129 -11.77 14.82 4.91
CA THR A 129 -11.95 14.46 6.33
C THR A 129 -13.29 14.90 6.91
N SER A 130 -14.08 15.63 6.12
CA SER A 130 -15.46 16.01 6.42
C SER A 130 -16.21 16.30 5.12
N ASP A 131 -17.53 16.29 5.14
CA ASP A 131 -18.35 16.59 3.95
C ASP A 131 -18.17 18.03 3.42
N ALA A 132 -17.62 18.93 4.25
CA ALA A 132 -17.33 20.32 3.89
C ALA A 132 -15.86 20.54 3.48
N ASP A 133 -15.04 19.50 3.50
CA ASP A 133 -13.62 19.57 3.16
C ASP A 133 -13.46 19.65 1.63
N ALA A 134 -13.07 20.83 1.14
CA ALA A 134 -12.82 21.07 -0.28
C ALA A 134 -11.33 21.11 -0.63
N THR A 135 -10.45 21.20 0.37
CA THR A 135 -9.00 21.28 0.17
C THR A 135 -8.36 19.90 0.19
N GLY A 136 -8.88 19.01 1.03
CA GLY A 136 -8.32 17.69 1.24
C GLY A 136 -7.14 17.66 2.18
N THR A 137 -6.87 16.47 2.68
CA THR A 137 -5.69 16.14 3.48
C THR A 137 -4.83 15.18 2.68
N ALA A 138 -3.57 15.56 2.43
CA ALA A 138 -2.59 14.67 1.81
C ALA A 138 -2.25 13.55 2.79
N VAL A 139 -2.52 12.32 2.37
CA VAL A 139 -2.25 11.11 3.14
C VAL A 139 -1.45 10.11 2.33
N PHE A 140 -0.79 9.20 3.02
CA PHE A 140 -0.40 7.92 2.44
C PHE A 140 -1.18 6.80 3.10
N PHE A 141 -1.55 5.80 2.30
CA PHE A 141 -2.19 4.59 2.74
C PHE A 141 -1.18 3.46 2.80
N ILE A 142 -1.31 2.63 3.84
CA ILE A 142 -0.56 1.40 4.04
C ILE A 142 -1.49 0.29 4.53
N GLY A 143 -1.18 -0.94 4.13
CA GLY A 143 -1.54 -2.11 4.91
C GLY A 143 -0.74 -2.13 6.21
N GLY A 144 -1.31 -2.70 7.26
CA GLY A 144 -0.72 -2.71 8.61
C GLY A 144 0.62 -3.44 8.67
N GLY A 145 1.04 -4.13 7.61
CA GLY A 145 2.31 -4.83 7.54
C GLY A 145 2.18 -6.32 7.78
N TYR A 146 3.32 -7.00 7.91
CA TYR A 146 3.41 -8.44 8.04
C TYR A 146 3.69 -8.88 9.48
N SER A 147 3.00 -9.92 9.93
CA SER A 147 3.42 -10.75 11.06
C SER A 147 3.14 -12.21 10.71
N SER A 148 4.09 -13.08 10.99
CA SER A 148 3.99 -14.50 10.60
C SER A 148 2.87 -15.25 11.33
N ASP A 149 2.52 -14.79 12.53
CA ASP A 149 1.47 -15.34 13.38
C ASP A 149 0.15 -14.52 13.34
N ASN A 150 0.08 -13.50 12.48
CA ASN A 150 -1.03 -12.54 12.42
C ASN A 150 -1.31 -11.83 13.76
N SER A 151 -0.34 -11.73 14.67
CA SER A 151 -0.49 -10.98 15.92
C SER A 151 -0.63 -9.48 15.68
N SER A 152 0.03 -8.96 14.64
CA SER A 152 -0.05 -7.57 14.17
C SER A 152 -0.31 -7.49 12.66
N GLY A 153 -0.29 -6.28 12.10
CA GLY A 153 -0.52 -6.03 10.67
C GLY A 153 -1.97 -6.09 10.21
N LYS A 154 -2.93 -6.22 11.14
CA LYS A 154 -4.38 -6.41 10.87
C LYS A 154 -5.14 -5.08 10.72
N ALA A 155 -4.63 -4.19 9.88
CA ALA A 155 -5.24 -2.89 9.67
C ALA A 155 -4.95 -2.35 8.27
N VAL A 156 -5.75 -1.38 7.85
CA VAL A 156 -5.41 -0.45 6.76
C VAL A 156 -5.48 0.96 7.32
N ILE A 157 -4.45 1.76 7.07
CA ILE A 157 -4.23 3.02 7.77
C ILE A 157 -3.94 4.11 6.75
N ALA A 158 -4.65 5.23 6.88
CA ALA A 158 -4.36 6.49 6.20
C ALA A 158 -3.66 7.43 7.18
N ILE A 159 -2.47 7.90 6.81
CA ILE A 159 -1.57 8.67 7.67
C ILE A 159 -1.23 9.98 6.96
N ASN A 160 -1.27 11.09 7.69
CA ASN A 160 -0.94 12.40 7.15
C ASN A 160 0.54 12.46 6.75
N VAL A 161 0.83 12.85 5.51
CA VAL A 161 2.19 12.83 4.94
C VAL A 161 3.15 13.75 5.70
N SER A 162 2.71 14.94 6.10
CA SER A 162 3.58 15.96 6.70
C SER A 162 3.81 15.75 8.19
N THR A 163 2.86 15.13 8.91
CA THR A 163 2.88 15.06 10.38
C THR A 163 3.04 13.64 10.95
N GLY A 164 2.81 12.60 10.15
CA GLY A 164 2.79 11.21 10.63
C GLY A 164 1.57 10.87 11.48
N ALA A 165 0.61 11.78 11.63
CA ALA A 165 -0.60 11.54 12.41
C ALA A 165 -1.59 10.62 11.66
N VAL A 166 -2.22 9.69 12.38
CA VAL A 166 -3.27 8.83 11.82
C VAL A 166 -4.51 9.67 11.50
N VAL A 167 -4.91 9.69 10.22
CA VAL A 167 -6.13 10.35 9.76
C VAL A 167 -7.32 9.39 9.85
N LYS A 168 -7.12 8.14 9.41
CA LYS A 168 -8.11 7.07 9.53
C LYS A 168 -7.41 5.75 9.71
N LYS A 169 -8.00 4.89 10.53
CA LYS A 169 -7.58 3.50 10.70
C LYS A 169 -8.79 2.59 10.59
N PHE A 170 -8.66 1.56 9.78
CA PHE A 170 -9.59 0.45 9.69
C PHE A 170 -8.95 -0.74 10.40
N SER A 171 -9.43 -1.06 11.60
CA SER A 171 -9.00 -2.23 12.38
C SER A 171 -10.18 -2.79 13.18
N GLY A 172 -10.10 -4.05 13.59
CA GLY A 172 -11.18 -4.71 14.35
C GLY A 172 -12.48 -4.92 13.54
N VAL A 173 -12.41 -4.84 12.22
CA VAL A 173 -13.53 -5.17 11.32
C VAL A 173 -13.71 -6.68 11.28
N ALA A 174 -14.96 -7.16 11.22
CA ALA A 174 -15.24 -8.59 11.15
C ALA A 174 -14.54 -9.24 9.95
N GLY A 175 -13.77 -10.32 10.19
CA GLY A 175 -12.96 -11.02 9.19
C GLY A 175 -11.54 -10.49 8.99
N MET A 176 -11.22 -9.31 9.55
CA MET A 176 -9.90 -8.66 9.47
C MET A 176 -8.91 -9.26 10.47
N ASP A 177 -8.73 -10.57 10.39
CA ASP A 177 -7.94 -11.36 11.33
C ASP A 177 -6.50 -11.64 10.84
N TYR A 178 -6.14 -11.16 9.65
CA TYR A 178 -4.89 -11.47 8.97
C TYR A 178 -4.07 -10.21 8.65
N SER A 179 -2.75 -10.37 8.58
CA SER A 179 -1.82 -9.30 8.24
C SER A 179 -2.00 -8.81 6.78
N PHE A 180 -1.82 -7.50 6.56
CA PHE A 180 -1.82 -6.84 5.26
C PHE A 180 -0.39 -6.42 4.84
N PRO A 181 0.43 -7.35 4.32
CA PRO A 181 1.76 -7.02 3.81
C PRO A 181 1.74 -6.36 2.43
N SER A 182 0.64 -6.53 1.69
CA SER A 182 0.46 -5.95 0.37
C SER A 182 0.45 -4.43 0.43
N SER A 183 1.05 -3.77 -0.56
CA SER A 183 0.69 -2.38 -0.87
C SER A 183 -0.78 -2.28 -1.21
N VAL A 184 -1.35 -1.10 -1.03
CA VAL A 184 -2.73 -0.83 -1.40
C VAL A 184 -2.83 -0.34 -2.85
N THR A 185 -4.03 -0.38 -3.42
CA THR A 185 -4.35 0.26 -4.71
C THR A 185 -5.40 1.32 -4.49
N LEU A 186 -5.05 2.59 -4.73
CA LEU A 186 -5.92 3.75 -4.53
C LEU A 186 -6.58 4.11 -5.85
N LEU A 187 -7.90 4.30 -5.84
CA LEU A 187 -8.65 4.75 -7.02
C LEU A 187 -9.38 6.06 -6.76
N ASP A 188 -9.25 6.96 -7.72
CA ASP A 188 -10.10 8.13 -7.97
C ASP A 188 -10.89 7.80 -9.25
N THR A 189 -12.20 7.58 -9.10
CA THR A 189 -13.07 7.03 -10.15
C THR A 189 -13.73 8.15 -10.96
N ASP A 190 -13.95 9.33 -10.38
CA ASP A 190 -14.54 10.49 -11.04
C ASP A 190 -13.49 11.52 -11.52
N SER A 191 -12.21 11.27 -11.23
CA SER A 191 -11.05 12.08 -11.62
C SER A 191 -11.05 13.49 -11.02
N ASN A 192 -11.55 13.64 -9.80
CA ASN A 192 -11.61 14.93 -9.10
C ASN A 192 -10.41 15.21 -8.17
N GLY A 193 -9.46 14.27 -8.09
CA GLY A 193 -8.24 14.37 -7.30
C GLY A 193 -8.33 13.74 -5.91
N PHE A 194 -9.51 13.31 -5.47
CA PHE A 194 -9.73 12.63 -4.20
C PHE A 194 -9.76 11.12 -4.38
N VAL A 195 -9.21 10.39 -3.41
CA VAL A 195 -9.34 8.93 -3.38
C VAL A 195 -10.77 8.58 -2.99
N ASP A 196 -11.43 7.75 -3.79
CA ASP A 196 -12.79 7.24 -3.53
C ASP A 196 -12.79 5.90 -2.79
N LYS A 197 -11.81 5.06 -3.16
CA LYS A 197 -11.75 3.67 -2.71
C LYS A 197 -10.35 3.10 -2.75
N VAL A 198 -10.15 2.07 -1.92
CA VAL A 198 -8.87 1.39 -1.75
C VAL A 198 -9.08 -0.11 -1.80
N TYR A 199 -8.25 -0.80 -2.59
CA TYR A 199 -8.19 -2.26 -2.60
C TYR A 199 -6.89 -2.76 -2.00
N VAL A 200 -6.96 -3.83 -1.19
CA VAL A 200 -5.77 -4.50 -0.67
C VAL A 200 -6.07 -5.94 -0.27
N GLY A 201 -5.13 -6.84 -0.57
CA GLY A 201 -5.20 -8.23 -0.16
C GLY A 201 -4.49 -8.49 1.17
N ASP A 202 -4.99 -9.45 1.93
CA ASP A 202 -4.34 -9.95 3.15
C ASP A 202 -3.72 -11.35 2.98
N VAL A 203 -2.94 -11.79 3.99
CA VAL A 203 -2.36 -13.15 4.00
C VAL A 203 -3.36 -14.24 4.36
N GLY A 204 -4.59 -13.88 4.72
CA GLY A 204 -5.71 -14.82 4.86
C GLY A 204 -6.32 -15.22 3.52
N GLY A 205 -5.90 -14.58 2.44
CA GLY A 205 -6.42 -14.78 1.10
C GLY A 205 -7.75 -14.09 0.85
N GLN A 206 -7.98 -12.98 1.56
CA GLN A 206 -9.12 -12.10 1.38
C GLN A 206 -8.68 -10.85 0.61
N MET A 207 -9.51 -10.41 -0.33
CA MET A 207 -9.36 -9.12 -1.00
C MET A 207 -10.39 -8.15 -0.44
N TRP A 208 -9.92 -7.01 0.04
CA TRP A 208 -10.72 -6.01 0.72
C TRP A 208 -10.90 -4.77 -0.15
N ARG A 209 -12.09 -4.17 -0.04
CA ARG A 209 -12.40 -2.82 -0.51
C ARG A 209 -12.66 -1.93 0.70
N PHE A 210 -12.08 -0.74 0.69
CA PHE A 210 -12.36 0.34 1.63
C PHE A 210 -12.98 1.50 0.86
N GLY A 211 -14.07 2.05 1.35
CA GLY A 211 -14.83 3.10 0.67
C GLY A 211 -16.29 3.07 1.10
N LYS A 212 -17.12 3.95 0.54
CA LYS A 212 -18.57 3.92 0.76
C LYS A 212 -19.31 4.37 -0.49
N PHE A 213 -20.29 3.56 -0.89
CA PHE A 213 -21.00 3.67 -2.17
C PHE A 213 -22.51 3.81 -1.97
N THR A 214 -22.89 4.28 -0.79
CA THR A 214 -24.29 4.52 -0.42
C THR A 214 -24.42 5.87 0.26
N ASP A 215 -25.56 6.52 0.13
CA ASP A 215 -25.90 7.73 0.87
C ASP A 215 -26.11 7.45 2.39
N SER A 216 -26.45 8.49 3.15
CA SER A 216 -26.76 8.36 4.59
C SER A 216 -28.03 7.57 4.90
N GLY A 217 -28.91 7.38 3.90
CA GLY A 217 -30.10 6.54 3.97
C GLY A 217 -29.86 5.09 3.55
N GLY A 218 -28.66 4.74 3.08
CA GLY A 218 -28.30 3.41 2.57
C GLY A 218 -28.71 3.16 1.13
N ASN A 219 -29.13 4.18 0.37
CA ASN A 219 -29.40 4.03 -1.06
C ASN A 219 -28.06 4.03 -1.82
N PRO A 220 -27.89 3.20 -2.86
CA PRO A 220 -26.71 3.24 -3.71
C PRO A 220 -26.49 4.63 -4.32
N LEU A 221 -25.24 5.08 -4.36
CA LEU A 221 -24.82 6.25 -5.13
C LEU A 221 -24.78 5.91 -6.62
N ASP A 222 -24.96 6.92 -7.48
CA ASP A 222 -24.87 6.74 -8.93
C ASP A 222 -23.40 6.54 -9.32
N PHE A 223 -23.08 5.50 -10.08
CA PHE A 223 -21.70 5.26 -10.54
C PHE A 223 -21.25 6.40 -11.49
N PRO A 224 -20.03 6.95 -11.35
CA PRO A 224 -18.90 6.48 -10.53
C PRO A 224 -18.80 7.07 -9.10
N ASP A 225 -19.81 7.78 -8.62
CA ASP A 225 -19.75 8.56 -7.38
C ASP A 225 -19.54 7.67 -6.14
N ALA A 226 -18.74 8.19 -5.20
CA ALA A 226 -18.51 7.61 -3.88
C ALA A 226 -18.64 8.68 -2.79
N ASP A 227 -18.84 8.24 -1.53
CA ASP A 227 -18.73 9.13 -0.37
C ASP A 227 -17.24 9.34 -0.08
N GLU A 228 -16.67 10.43 -0.57
CA GLU A 228 -15.23 10.76 -0.44
C GLU A 228 -14.79 11.13 0.99
N ASN A 229 -15.72 11.30 1.93
CA ASN A 229 -15.36 11.55 3.31
C ASN A 229 -14.86 10.24 3.94
N ILE A 230 -13.54 10.13 4.10
CA ILE A 230 -12.86 8.93 4.63
C ILE A 230 -13.36 8.52 6.02
N THR A 231 -13.94 9.46 6.78
CA THR A 231 -14.51 9.16 8.10
C THR A 231 -15.74 8.26 8.01
N ASN A 232 -16.49 8.32 6.91
CA ASN A 232 -17.69 7.54 6.63
C ASN A 232 -17.40 6.18 5.97
N TRP A 233 -16.19 5.96 5.48
CA TRP A 233 -15.82 4.74 4.77
C TRP A 233 -16.00 3.48 5.62
N THR A 234 -16.33 2.40 4.94
CA THR A 234 -16.42 1.05 5.51
C THR A 234 -15.43 0.12 4.82
N ALA A 235 -15.23 -1.06 5.39
CA ALA A 235 -14.39 -2.11 4.82
C ALA A 235 -15.26 -3.32 4.47
N GLN A 236 -15.06 -3.87 3.28
CA GLN A 236 -15.82 -5.00 2.75
C GLN A 236 -14.86 -6.02 2.14
N ILE A 237 -15.04 -7.30 2.49
CA ILE A 237 -14.37 -8.39 1.77
C ILE A 237 -15.10 -8.60 0.44
N ILE A 238 -14.43 -8.33 -0.67
CA ILE A 238 -15.02 -8.54 -2.01
C ILE A 238 -14.77 -9.95 -2.52
N PHE A 239 -13.69 -10.59 -2.08
CA PHE A 239 -13.33 -11.94 -2.52
C PHE A 239 -12.60 -12.70 -1.42
N ASN A 240 -12.88 -14.00 -1.31
CA ASN A 240 -12.17 -14.93 -0.44
C ASN A 240 -11.70 -16.15 -1.24
N SER A 241 -10.39 -16.35 -1.29
CA SER A 241 -9.76 -17.48 -1.97
C SER A 241 -9.99 -18.82 -1.25
N THR A 242 -9.91 -19.93 -1.97
CA THR A 242 -9.90 -21.24 -1.31
C THR A 242 -8.53 -21.50 -0.67
N ASN A 243 -8.49 -22.21 0.45
CA ASN A 243 -7.25 -22.58 1.17
C ASN A 243 -6.35 -21.40 1.60
N ALA A 244 -6.91 -20.20 1.78
CA ALA A 244 -6.21 -19.02 2.28
C ALA A 244 -4.94 -18.67 1.49
N ARG A 245 -5.08 -18.50 0.17
CA ARG A 245 -3.97 -18.16 -0.72
C ARG A 245 -3.56 -16.71 -0.50
N ARG A 246 -2.33 -16.51 -0.02
CA ARG A 246 -1.86 -15.22 0.49
C ARG A 246 -1.72 -14.18 -0.62
N PHE A 247 -2.07 -12.93 -0.31
CA PHE A 247 -1.77 -11.77 -1.13
C PHE A 247 -0.62 -10.96 -0.51
N PHE A 248 0.49 -10.84 -1.25
CA PHE A 248 1.65 -10.02 -0.88
C PHE A 248 1.87 -8.80 -1.78
N TYR A 249 1.10 -8.70 -2.87
CA TYR A 249 1.25 -7.66 -3.88
C TYR A 249 -0.10 -6.99 -4.15
N PRO A 250 -0.09 -5.68 -4.48
CA PRO A 250 -1.31 -4.93 -4.72
C PRO A 250 -2.09 -5.50 -5.92
N PRO A 251 -3.42 -5.43 -5.91
CA PRO A 251 -4.21 -5.74 -7.09
C PRO A 251 -4.01 -4.67 -8.17
N SER A 252 -4.24 -5.06 -9.42
CA SER A 252 -4.43 -4.13 -10.53
C SER A 252 -5.92 -3.99 -10.80
N VAL A 253 -6.40 -2.76 -11.01
CA VAL A 253 -7.83 -2.51 -11.19
C VAL A 253 -8.08 -1.88 -12.55
N ALA A 254 -9.05 -2.41 -13.28
CA ALA A 254 -9.58 -1.80 -14.50
C ALA A 254 -11.00 -1.31 -14.24
N LEU A 255 -11.24 -0.03 -14.53
CA LEU A 255 -12.55 0.60 -14.38
C LEU A 255 -13.43 0.26 -15.59
N GLU A 256 -14.61 -0.31 -15.32
CA GLU A 256 -15.63 -0.59 -16.33
C GLU A 256 -16.89 0.22 -16.04
N THR A 257 -17.83 0.28 -16.99
CA THR A 257 -19.09 0.98 -16.74
C THR A 257 -19.94 0.21 -15.72
N GLY A 258 -19.98 0.71 -14.48
CA GLY A 258 -20.81 0.19 -13.39
C GLY A 258 -20.18 -0.89 -12.51
N TYR A 259 -18.90 -1.22 -12.71
CA TYR A 259 -18.15 -2.15 -11.85
C TYR A 259 -16.64 -1.99 -12.06
N ASP A 260 -15.86 -2.53 -11.14
CA ASP A 260 -14.41 -2.62 -11.26
C ASP A 260 -13.99 -4.07 -11.52
N LEU A 261 -12.99 -4.28 -12.38
CA LEU A 261 -12.30 -5.57 -12.51
C LEU A 261 -11.02 -5.53 -11.68
N VAL A 262 -11.00 -6.33 -10.61
CA VAL A 262 -9.88 -6.43 -9.67
C VAL A 262 -9.06 -7.67 -10.03
N LEU A 263 -7.90 -7.46 -10.64
CA LEU A 263 -6.93 -8.48 -10.98
C LEU A 263 -5.92 -8.64 -9.84
N MET A 264 -5.69 -9.88 -9.40
CA MET A 264 -4.84 -10.16 -8.25
C MET A 264 -4.12 -11.50 -8.40
N GLY A 265 -2.86 -11.54 -8.01
CA GLY A 265 -2.06 -12.77 -7.98
C GLY A 265 -1.80 -13.20 -6.54
N THR A 266 -1.96 -14.49 -6.26
CA THR A 266 -1.56 -15.05 -4.96
C THR A 266 -0.11 -15.50 -4.98
N GLY A 267 0.50 -15.58 -3.81
CA GLY A 267 1.86 -16.08 -3.66
C GLY A 267 2.36 -15.88 -2.25
N ASN A 268 3.17 -16.80 -1.75
CA ASN A 268 3.84 -16.64 -0.47
C ASN A 268 5.26 -16.10 -0.66
N ARG A 269 5.42 -14.77 -0.65
CA ARG A 269 6.74 -14.14 -0.83
C ARG A 269 7.77 -14.58 0.22
N GLU A 270 7.30 -14.93 1.41
CA GLU A 270 8.15 -15.40 2.51
C GLU A 270 8.64 -16.84 2.36
N ASP A 271 7.98 -17.62 1.51
CA ASP A 271 8.35 -19.01 1.22
C ASP A 271 8.16 -19.29 -0.27
N ALA A 272 8.85 -18.50 -1.11
CA ALA A 272 8.68 -18.54 -2.57
C ALA A 272 9.11 -19.87 -3.20
N CYS A 273 9.94 -20.67 -2.50
CA CYS A 273 10.38 -21.99 -2.95
C CYS A 273 9.55 -23.14 -2.35
N GLY A 274 8.53 -22.83 -1.55
CA GLY A 274 7.68 -23.82 -0.91
C GLY A 274 6.86 -24.60 -1.95
N ALA A 275 7.08 -25.91 -2.06
CA ALA A 275 6.36 -26.77 -3.00
C ALA A 275 4.89 -27.04 -2.63
N GLY A 276 4.37 -26.36 -1.60
CA GLY A 276 3.02 -26.56 -1.06
C GLY A 276 2.00 -25.52 -1.49
N SER A 277 2.40 -24.44 -2.19
CA SER A 277 1.45 -23.45 -2.72
C SER A 277 1.00 -23.82 -4.13
N SER A 278 -0.27 -23.54 -4.41
CA SER A 278 -0.91 -23.74 -5.73
C SER A 278 -1.37 -22.37 -6.24
N ASP A 279 -0.45 -21.45 -6.43
CA ASP A 279 -0.80 -20.04 -6.63
C ASP A 279 -1.65 -19.80 -7.89
N ARG A 280 -2.42 -18.72 -7.88
CA ARG A 280 -3.41 -18.40 -8.92
C ARG A 280 -3.41 -16.91 -9.24
N ILE A 281 -3.87 -16.61 -10.44
CA ILE A 281 -4.28 -15.26 -10.82
C ILE A 281 -5.80 -15.25 -10.88
N TYR A 282 -6.40 -14.26 -10.23
CA TYR A 282 -7.83 -14.01 -10.23
C TYR A 282 -8.13 -12.69 -10.93
N CYS A 283 -9.30 -12.62 -11.54
CA CYS A 283 -9.97 -11.40 -11.92
C CYS A 283 -11.37 -11.44 -11.32
N VAL A 284 -11.71 -10.48 -10.47
CA VAL A 284 -12.99 -10.42 -9.77
C VAL A 284 -13.73 -9.15 -10.15
N LYS A 285 -15.00 -9.31 -10.49
CA LYS A 285 -15.93 -8.23 -10.76
C LYS A 285 -16.48 -7.68 -9.45
N ASP A 286 -16.14 -6.44 -9.14
CA ASP A 286 -16.70 -5.74 -7.98
C ASP A 286 -17.74 -4.71 -8.42
N THR A 287 -19.00 -4.95 -8.06
CA THR A 287 -20.13 -4.04 -8.35
C THR A 287 -20.44 -3.09 -7.17
N HIS A 288 -19.49 -2.91 -6.26
CA HIS A 288 -19.62 -2.07 -5.06
C HIS A 288 -20.69 -2.53 -4.05
N ALA A 289 -21.21 -3.73 -4.22
CA ALA A 289 -22.18 -4.35 -3.32
C ALA A 289 -21.51 -4.85 -2.02
N ALA A 290 -22.32 -5.10 -0.99
CA ALA A 290 -21.91 -5.78 0.24
C ALA A 290 -21.99 -7.30 0.06
N THR A 291 -21.27 -7.85 -0.92
CA THR A 291 -21.22 -9.28 -1.23
C THR A 291 -19.77 -9.75 -1.23
N THR A 292 -19.53 -10.91 -0.65
CA THR A 292 -18.23 -11.57 -0.67
C THR A 292 -18.28 -12.72 -1.66
N LEU A 293 -17.50 -12.61 -2.73
CA LEU A 293 -17.37 -13.64 -3.75
C LEU A 293 -16.36 -14.69 -3.32
N THR A 294 -16.50 -15.89 -3.87
CA THR A 294 -15.59 -17.01 -3.68
C THR A 294 -15.25 -17.62 -5.02
N GLU A 295 -14.35 -18.60 -5.06
CA GLU A 295 -13.99 -19.27 -6.30
C GLU A 295 -15.15 -19.95 -7.02
N SER A 296 -16.24 -20.33 -6.31
CA SER A 296 -17.42 -20.91 -6.96
C SER A 296 -18.20 -19.90 -7.80
N ASP A 297 -17.98 -18.61 -7.61
CA ASP A 297 -18.60 -17.53 -8.36
C ASP A 297 -17.80 -17.16 -9.63
N LEU A 298 -16.60 -17.73 -9.78
CA LEU A 298 -15.65 -17.44 -10.85
C LEU A 298 -15.55 -18.61 -11.84
N VAL A 299 -15.17 -18.28 -13.07
CA VAL A 299 -14.89 -19.28 -14.12
C VAL A 299 -13.43 -19.73 -14.05
N ASP A 300 -13.19 -21.04 -13.99
CA ASP A 300 -11.85 -21.61 -14.18
C ASP A 300 -11.47 -21.56 -15.66
N VAL A 301 -10.43 -20.78 -15.98
CA VAL A 301 -9.88 -20.63 -17.34
C VAL A 301 -8.48 -21.22 -17.44
N THR A 302 -8.14 -22.17 -16.57
CA THR A 302 -6.83 -22.84 -16.56
C THR A 302 -6.59 -23.69 -17.81
N ASP A 303 -7.64 -24.31 -18.34
CA ASP A 303 -7.57 -25.05 -19.60
C ASP A 303 -7.76 -24.09 -20.77
N GLU A 304 -6.85 -24.13 -21.77
CA GLU A 304 -6.97 -23.35 -23.01
C GLU A 304 -8.29 -23.65 -23.77
N ALA A 305 -8.87 -24.83 -23.57
CA ALA A 305 -10.15 -25.23 -24.14
C ALA A 305 -11.37 -24.81 -23.30
N ALA A 306 -11.17 -24.18 -22.14
CA ALA A 306 -12.25 -23.71 -21.29
C ALA A 306 -13.10 -22.66 -22.02
N ALA A 307 -14.39 -22.61 -21.68
CA ALA A 307 -15.27 -21.57 -22.20
C ALA A 307 -14.79 -20.20 -21.70
N LEU A 308 -14.76 -19.22 -22.60
CA LEU A 308 -14.41 -17.84 -22.24
C LEU A 308 -15.42 -17.29 -21.21
N PRO A 309 -14.95 -16.53 -20.20
CA PRO A 309 -15.83 -15.95 -19.20
C PRO A 309 -16.71 -14.87 -19.83
N ASP A 310 -18.01 -14.93 -19.55
CA ASP A 310 -18.98 -13.89 -19.92
C ASP A 310 -19.29 -13.02 -18.69
N LEU A 311 -18.73 -11.81 -18.64
CA LEU A 311 -18.87 -10.89 -17.51
C LEU A 311 -20.28 -10.28 -17.37
N SER A 312 -21.21 -10.60 -18.28
CA SER A 312 -22.63 -10.28 -18.08
C SER A 312 -23.33 -11.24 -17.11
N THR A 313 -22.79 -12.45 -16.94
CA THR A 313 -23.37 -13.51 -16.11
C THR A 313 -22.42 -14.04 -15.03
N HIS A 314 -21.11 -14.01 -15.28
CA HIS A 314 -20.08 -14.46 -14.37
C HIS A 314 -19.51 -13.29 -13.56
N GLN A 315 -19.01 -13.59 -12.35
CA GLN A 315 -18.43 -12.59 -11.44
C GLN A 315 -16.90 -12.48 -11.58
N GLY A 316 -16.33 -13.09 -12.62
CA GLY A 316 -14.90 -13.07 -12.90
C GLY A 316 -14.36 -14.44 -13.29
N TRP A 317 -13.05 -14.61 -13.19
CA TRP A 317 -12.34 -15.82 -13.60
C TRP A 317 -11.05 -16.03 -12.80
N TYR A 318 -10.48 -17.23 -12.88
CA TYR A 318 -9.15 -17.52 -12.37
C TYR A 318 -8.38 -18.49 -13.26
N ILE A 319 -7.04 -18.43 -13.16
CA ILE A 319 -6.10 -19.34 -13.81
C ILE A 319 -5.07 -19.83 -12.79
N GLN A 320 -4.60 -21.08 -12.95
CA GLN A 320 -3.60 -21.73 -12.11
C GLN A 320 -2.42 -22.26 -12.92
#